data_AF-A0A3D1RLR6-F1
#
_entry.id   AF-A0A3D1RLR6-F1
#
_cell.length_a   1.000
_cell.length_b   1.000
_cell.length_c   1.000
_cell.angle_alpha   90.00
_cell.angle_beta   90.00
_cell.angle_gamma   90.00
#
_symmetry.space_group_name_H-M   'P 1'
#
loop_
_entity.id
_entity.type
_entity.pdbx_description
1 polymer ?
#
loop_
_entity_poly.entity_id
_entity_poly.type
_entity_poly.pdbx_seq_one_letter_code
_entity_poly.pdbx_strand_id
1 'polypeptide(L)'
;DIGCYTLGALSPLDGMDACVCMGASIGMSLGMEKANGEDFARKVVAVIGDSTFVHSGITPLIDVVYNQGTSTVIILDNDTTAMTGHQ
;
A
#
# COMPACT_ATOMS: atom_id res chain seq x y z
N ASP A 1 2.63 -3.12 -2.17
CA ASP A 1 3.89 -2.36 -2.09
C ASP A 1 5.02 -3.37 -1.87
N ILE A 2 6.29 -3.01 -2.03
CA ILE A 2 7.42 -3.94 -1.82
C ILE A 2 7.75 -3.99 -0.31
N GLY A 3 7.86 -5.20 0.24
CA GLY A 3 8.19 -5.47 1.65
C GLY A 3 7.97 -6.93 2.00
N CYS A 4 8.27 -7.38 3.23
CA CYS A 4 8.19 -8.80 3.62
C CYS A 4 6.87 -9.48 3.28
N TYR A 5 5.76 -8.75 3.40
CA TYR A 5 4.43 -9.22 3.05
C TYR A 5 4.29 -9.59 1.56
N THR A 6 5.20 -9.17 0.67
CA THR A 6 5.13 -9.52 -0.76
C THR A 6 5.30 -11.01 -1.04
N LEU A 7 5.91 -11.75 -0.12
CA LEU A 7 6.01 -13.21 -0.19
C LEU A 7 4.63 -13.89 -0.14
N GLY A 8 3.61 -13.19 0.33
CA GLY A 8 2.21 -13.63 0.30
C GLY A 8 1.53 -13.53 -1.07
N ALA A 9 2.21 -13.02 -2.12
CA ALA A 9 1.63 -12.92 -3.47
C ALA A 9 1.42 -14.29 -4.14
N LEU A 10 2.18 -15.30 -3.72
CA LEU A 10 2.16 -16.62 -4.34
C LEU A 10 1.29 -17.59 -3.54
N SER A 11 0.94 -18.70 -4.19
CA SER A 11 0.21 -19.79 -3.55
C SER A 11 0.97 -20.30 -2.31
N PRO A 12 0.25 -20.68 -1.24
CA PRO A 12 -1.20 -20.86 -1.13
C PRO A 12 -1.98 -19.62 -0.67
N LEU A 13 -1.31 -18.46 -0.49
CA LEU A 13 -1.95 -17.26 0.04
C LEU A 13 -2.63 -16.45 -1.05
N ASP A 14 -2.00 -16.34 -2.23
CA ASP A 14 -2.50 -15.58 -3.38
C ASP A 14 -3.04 -14.18 -2.96
N GLY A 15 -2.37 -13.56 -1.99
CA GLY A 15 -2.92 -12.48 -1.17
C GLY A 15 -2.69 -11.06 -1.70
N MET A 16 -2.14 -10.91 -2.91
CA MET A 16 -1.99 -9.61 -3.56
C MET A 16 -2.28 -9.67 -5.04
N ASP A 17 -3.06 -8.69 -5.50
CA ASP A 17 -3.37 -8.51 -6.92
C ASP A 17 -2.29 -7.73 -7.69
N ALA A 18 -1.60 -6.79 -7.00
CA ALA A 18 -0.64 -5.91 -7.64
C ALA A 18 0.52 -5.53 -6.70
N CYS A 19 1.74 -5.56 -7.25
CA CYS A 19 2.94 -5.08 -6.60
C CYS A 19 3.83 -4.36 -7.63
N VAL A 20 4.20 -3.10 -7.36
CA VAL A 20 4.90 -2.24 -8.34
C VAL A 20 6.27 -1.82 -7.81
N CYS A 21 6.32 -0.87 -6.88
CA CYS A 21 7.56 -0.42 -6.25
C CYS A 21 7.30 0.02 -4.82
N MET A 22 8.40 0.32 -4.11
CA MET A 22 8.40 0.83 -2.74
C MET A 22 7.66 2.18 -2.66
N GLY A 23 6.64 2.27 -1.82
CA GLY A 23 5.83 3.48 -1.57
C GLY A 23 4.68 3.69 -2.54
N ALA A 24 4.46 2.80 -3.52
CA ALA A 24 3.46 3.02 -4.56
C ALA A 24 2.01 2.76 -4.11
N SER A 25 1.79 1.95 -3.07
CA SER A 25 0.46 1.39 -2.76
C SER A 25 -0.63 2.43 -2.55
N ILE A 26 -0.34 3.48 -1.76
CA ILE A 26 -1.34 4.49 -1.38
C ILE A 26 -1.72 5.33 -2.60
N GLY A 27 -0.74 5.81 -3.36
CA GLY A 27 -0.99 6.58 -4.59
C GLY A 27 -1.72 5.76 -5.65
N MET A 28 -1.37 4.47 -5.78
CA MET A 28 -2.11 3.56 -6.67
C MET A 28 -3.56 3.35 -6.24
N SER A 29 -3.83 3.21 -4.94
CA SER A 29 -5.20 3.07 -4.43
C SER A 29 -6.04 4.30 -4.77
N LEU A 30 -5.51 5.51 -4.54
CA LEU A 30 -6.19 6.75 -4.94
C LEU A 30 -6.41 6.83 -6.46
N GLY A 31 -5.39 6.48 -7.25
CA GLY A 31 -5.50 6.45 -8.70
C GLY A 31 -6.56 5.48 -9.21
N MET A 32 -6.63 4.28 -8.60
CA MET A 32 -7.66 3.27 -8.91
C MET A 32 -9.07 3.77 -8.60
N GLU A 33 -9.25 4.47 -7.48
CA GLU A 33 -10.52 5.13 -7.15
C GLU A 33 -10.88 6.19 -8.19
N LYS A 34 -9.96 7.10 -8.52
CA LYS A 34 -10.24 8.16 -9.49
C LYS A 34 -10.56 7.61 -10.88
N ALA A 35 -9.97 6.47 -11.25
CA ALA A 35 -10.21 5.83 -12.54
C ALA A 35 -11.51 5.00 -12.59
N ASN A 36 -11.89 4.34 -11.50
CA ASN A 36 -12.96 3.33 -11.50
C ASN A 36 -14.17 3.69 -10.62
N GLY A 37 -14.12 4.81 -9.88
CA GLY A 37 -15.17 5.28 -8.98
C GLY A 37 -15.11 4.66 -7.57
N GLU A 38 -15.94 5.21 -6.68
CA GLU A 38 -15.97 4.87 -5.25
C GLU A 38 -16.38 3.40 -4.98
N ASP A 39 -17.29 2.84 -5.77
CA ASP A 39 -17.73 1.45 -5.60
C ASP A 39 -16.60 0.45 -5.84
N PHE A 40 -15.69 0.77 -6.77
CA PHE A 40 -14.49 -0.04 -6.99
C PHE A 40 -13.50 0.15 -5.84
N ALA A 41 -13.32 1.37 -5.35
CA ALA A 41 -12.39 1.69 -4.28
C ALA A 41 -12.66 0.89 -2.99
N ARG A 42 -13.92 0.56 -2.69
CA ARG A 42 -14.30 -0.32 -1.56
C ARG A 42 -13.71 -1.73 -1.62
N LYS A 43 -13.24 -2.16 -2.79
CA LYS A 43 -12.59 -3.46 -3.01
C LYS A 43 -11.06 -3.34 -3.09
N VAL A 44 -10.51 -2.15 -2.89
CA VAL A 44 -9.07 -1.88 -2.98
C VAL A 44 -8.51 -1.60 -1.59
N VAL A 45 -7.44 -2.31 -1.25
CA VAL A 45 -6.69 -2.10 -0.01
C VAL A 45 -5.23 -1.84 -0.35
N ALA A 46 -4.69 -0.70 0.10
CA ALA A 46 -3.27 -0.41 0.03
C ALA A 46 -2.56 -1.06 1.22
N VAL A 47 -1.53 -1.87 0.95
CA VAL A 47 -0.68 -2.48 1.99
C VAL A 47 0.72 -1.90 1.89
N ILE A 48 1.24 -1.38 2.99
CA ILE A 48 2.56 -0.73 3.12
C ILE A 48 3.23 -1.14 4.44
N GLY A 49 4.56 -1.28 4.46
CA GLY A 49 5.31 -1.51 5.70
C GLY A 49 5.56 -0.20 6.47
N ASP A 50 5.83 -0.27 7.77
CA ASP A 50 6.12 0.87 8.65
C ASP A 50 7.28 1.74 8.13
N SER A 51 8.42 1.14 7.81
CA SER A 51 9.59 1.90 7.34
C SER A 51 9.32 2.59 6.00
N THR A 52 8.66 1.89 5.06
CA THR A 52 8.22 2.49 3.79
C THR A 52 7.18 3.58 4.00
N PHE A 53 6.26 3.41 4.95
CA PHE A 53 5.26 4.40 5.29
C PHE A 53 5.90 5.71 5.73
N VAL A 54 6.87 5.64 6.66
CA VAL A 54 7.61 6.82 7.13
C VAL A 54 8.52 7.38 6.05
N HIS A 55 9.15 6.53 5.22
CA HIS A 55 10.06 6.96 4.17
C HIS A 55 9.36 7.71 3.02
N SER A 56 8.23 7.18 2.54
CA SER A 56 7.56 7.69 1.34
C SER A 56 6.04 7.56 1.32
N GLY A 57 5.42 6.86 2.28
CA GLY A 57 3.97 6.68 2.33
C GLY A 57 3.16 7.85 2.91
N ILE A 58 3.77 8.73 3.71
CA ILE A 58 3.07 9.88 4.31
C ILE A 58 2.59 10.87 3.23
N THR A 59 3.45 11.21 2.27
CA THR A 59 3.10 12.17 1.21
C THR A 59 1.86 11.75 0.40
N PRO A 60 1.78 10.52 -0.17
CA PRO A 60 0.57 10.10 -0.88
C PRO A 60 -0.63 9.89 0.05
N LEU A 61 -0.44 9.64 1.36
CA LEU A 61 -1.56 9.62 2.31
C LEU A 61 -2.18 11.00 2.50
N ILE A 62 -1.34 12.05 2.56
CA ILE A 62 -1.83 13.43 2.58
C ILE A 62 -2.62 13.73 1.29
N ASP A 63 -2.15 13.25 0.13
CA ASP A 63 -2.86 13.43 -1.14
C ASP A 63 -4.23 12.72 -1.14
N VAL A 64 -4.34 11.52 -0.54
CA VAL A 64 -5.63 10.84 -0.37
C VAL A 64 -6.59 11.73 0.42
N VAL A 65 -6.16 12.26 1.57
CA VAL A 65 -7.01 13.11 2.41
C VAL A 65 -7.39 14.40 1.68
N TYR A 66 -6.43 15.06 1.03
CA TYR A 66 -6.66 16.29 0.28
C TYR A 66 -7.67 16.09 -0.86
N ASN A 67 -7.59 14.97 -1.57
CA ASN A 67 -8.48 14.63 -2.69
C ASN A 67 -9.78 13.94 -2.25
N GLN A 68 -10.07 13.94 -0.95
CA GLN A 68 -11.24 13.28 -0.33
C GLN A 68 -11.39 11.83 -0.77
N GLY A 69 -10.26 11.11 -0.90
CA GLY A 69 -10.25 9.70 -1.26
C GLY A 69 -10.77 8.80 -0.15
N THR A 70 -11.30 7.65 -0.54
CA THR A 70 -11.92 6.63 0.33
C THR A 70 -11.02 5.41 0.54
N SER A 71 -9.73 5.54 0.22
CA SER A 71 -8.74 4.47 0.30
C SER A 71 -8.66 3.83 1.70
N THR A 72 -8.64 2.49 1.73
CA THR A 72 -8.27 1.73 2.93
C THR A 72 -6.77 1.42 2.90
N VAL A 73 -6.02 1.85 3.93
CA VAL A 73 -4.58 1.65 4.04
C VAL A 73 -4.27 0.77 5.25
N ILE A 74 -3.53 -0.32 5.03
CA ILE A 74 -2.98 -1.19 6.06
C ILE A 74 -1.49 -0.91 6.17
N ILE A 75 -1.08 -0.44 7.34
CA ILE A 75 0.33 -0.25 7.71
C ILE A 75 0.76 -1.47 8.52
N LEU A 76 1.75 -2.20 8.02
CA LEU A 76 2.30 -3.39 8.66
C LEU A 76 3.56 -3.00 9.44
N ASP A 77 3.39 -2.89 10.76
CA ASP A 77 4.44 -2.48 11.66
C ASP A 77 5.23 -3.68 12.20
N ASN A 78 6.52 -3.70 11.90
CA ASN A 78 7.47 -4.67 12.43
C ASN A 78 8.72 -4.02 13.04
N ASP A 79 8.67 -2.71 13.33
CA ASP A 79 9.74 -1.91 13.94
C ASP A 79 11.08 -1.89 13.17
N THR A 80 11.14 -2.29 11.90
CA THR A 80 12.39 -2.31 11.11
C THR A 80 12.16 -2.45 9.60
N THR A 81 13.20 -2.20 8.80
CA THR A 81 13.18 -2.54 7.37
C THR A 81 13.60 -3.99 7.17
N ALA A 82 12.69 -4.93 7.47
CA ALA A 82 13.02 -6.36 7.55
C ALA A 82 13.51 -6.97 6.22
N MET A 83 12.85 -6.66 5.10
CA MET A 83 13.14 -7.29 3.80
C MET A 83 14.59 -7.08 3.33
N THR A 84 15.20 -5.96 3.72
CA THR A 84 16.55 -5.58 3.30
C THR A 84 17.61 -5.89 4.35
N GLY A 85 17.26 -6.56 5.45
CA GLY A 85 18.21 -7.01 6.48
C GLY A 85 18.29 -6.10 7.71
N HIS A 86 17.15 -5.60 8.19
CA HIS A 86 17.01 -4.87 9.46
C HIS A 86 17.78 -3.54 9.56
N GLN A 87 17.62 -2.64 8.57
CA GLN A 87 18.00 -1.22 8.70
C GLN A 87 17.04 -0.49 9.64
#